data_AF-A0A519SFZ1-F1
#
_entry.id   AF-A0A519SFZ1-F1
#
_cell.length_a   1.000
_cell.length_b   1.000
_cell.length_c   1.000
_cell.angle_alpha   90.00
_cell.angle_beta   90.00
_cell.angle_gamma   90.00
#
_symmetry.space_group_name_H-M   'P 1'
#
loop_
_entity.id
_entity.type
_entity.pdbx_description
1 polymer ?
#
loop_
_entity_poly.entity_id
_entity_poly.type
_entity_poly.pdbx_seq_one_letter_code
_entity_poly.pdbx_strand_id
1 'polypeptide(L)'
;MTISDFTAFERLQTAVDAAGVGTWDYDLVADTLTWSPRCKELFGVPAEASVTYADFVELLHPDDRAATVAAVEQALDPAGPGSYDIEYRTRWQDARTEPCVARATGRAFFNEARTQAVRFIGTITDITAQRRTQEQLERAYQDLEVKVTFRNLELEHEVQRLRALLAAAENAIPGSANR
;
A
#
# COMPACT_ATOMS: atom_id res chain seq x y z
N MET A 1 38.66 -4.08 11.25
CA MET A 1 37.39 -3.39 11.56
C MET A 1 37.76 -2.06 12.18
N THR A 2 37.54 -0.94 11.50
CA THR A 2 38.03 0.40 11.93
C THR A 2 36.91 1.20 12.59
N ILE A 3 37.26 2.21 13.39
CA ILE A 3 36.31 3.11 14.08
C ILE A 3 35.31 3.78 13.11
N SER A 4 35.67 3.91 11.83
CA SER A 4 34.78 4.46 10.79
C SER A 4 33.60 3.54 10.46
N ASP A 5 33.78 2.21 10.46
CA ASP A 5 32.71 1.24 10.18
C ASP A 5 31.66 1.21 11.30
N PHE A 6 32.08 1.42 12.56
CA PHE A 6 31.21 1.50 13.72
C PHE A 6 30.22 2.67 13.62
N THR A 7 30.71 3.85 13.21
CA THR A 7 29.87 5.04 13.03
C THR A 7 28.87 4.91 11.87
N ALA A 8 29.22 4.16 10.82
CA ALA A 8 28.33 3.93 9.69
C ALA A 8 27.17 3.00 10.06
N PHE A 9 27.47 1.92 10.79
CA PHE A 9 26.45 1.01 11.30
C PHE A 9 25.50 1.70 12.29
N GLU A 10 26.03 2.45 13.26
CA GLU A 10 25.20 3.20 14.22
C GLU A 10 24.31 4.25 13.54
N ARG A 11 24.84 4.97 12.54
CA ARG A 11 24.04 5.94 11.77
C ARG A 11 22.94 5.27 10.98
N LEU A 12 23.22 4.12 10.36
CA LEU A 12 22.20 3.38 9.62
C LEU A 12 21.13 2.86 10.56
N GLN A 13 21.52 2.27 11.69
CA GLN A 13 20.59 1.77 12.69
C GLN A 13 19.70 2.90 13.23
N THR A 14 20.30 4.04 13.58
CA THR A 14 19.57 5.23 14.03
C THR A 14 18.59 5.74 12.98
N ALA A 15 18.98 5.74 11.70
CA ALA A 15 18.12 6.16 10.60
C ALA A 15 16.93 5.20 10.40
N VAL A 16 17.15 3.88 10.50
CA VAL A 16 16.10 2.85 10.42
C VAL A 16 15.11 3.00 11.57
N ASP A 17 15.63 3.16 12.80
CA ASP A 17 14.81 3.34 14.00
C ASP A 17 14.00 4.64 13.93
N ALA A 18 14.62 5.75 13.53
CA ALA A 18 13.95 7.04 13.37
C ALA A 18 12.89 7.04 12.26
N ALA A 19 13.09 6.26 11.19
CA ALA A 19 12.12 6.08 10.12
C ALA A 19 10.97 5.14 10.50
N GLY A 20 11.03 4.47 11.67
CA GLY A 20 10.02 3.52 12.12
C GLY A 20 9.93 2.25 11.27
N VAL A 21 11.01 1.92 10.56
CA VAL A 21 11.09 0.81 9.60
C VAL A 21 11.50 -0.48 10.32
N GLY A 22 10.74 -1.55 10.12
CA GLY A 22 11.12 -2.89 10.54
C GLY A 22 12.06 -3.54 9.53
N THR A 23 12.85 -4.50 9.97
CA THR A 23 13.71 -5.30 9.10
C THR A 23 13.47 -6.79 9.32
N TRP A 24 13.71 -7.56 8.27
CA TRP A 24 13.65 -9.01 8.29
C TRP A 24 14.81 -9.59 7.47
N ASP A 25 15.30 -10.73 7.91
CA ASP A 25 16.42 -11.44 7.31
C ASP A 25 16.14 -12.93 7.37
N TYR A 26 15.96 -13.54 6.20
CA TYR A 26 15.78 -14.96 6.06
C TYR A 26 17.08 -15.58 5.54
N ASP A 27 17.80 -16.25 6.43
CA ASP A 27 18.88 -17.13 6.06
C ASP A 27 18.29 -18.45 5.55
N LEU A 28 18.35 -18.66 4.23
CA LEU A 28 17.78 -19.83 3.56
C LEU A 28 18.68 -21.06 3.68
N VAL A 29 19.94 -20.88 4.09
CA VAL A 29 20.88 -21.98 4.32
C VAL A 29 20.69 -22.54 5.72
N ALA A 30 20.51 -21.66 6.70
CA ALA A 30 20.26 -22.01 8.10
C ALA A 30 18.76 -22.18 8.43
N ASP A 31 17.88 -21.92 7.47
CA ASP A 31 16.41 -21.87 7.64
C ASP A 31 15.99 -21.02 8.85
N THR A 32 16.60 -19.84 8.98
CA THR A 32 16.41 -18.96 10.13
C THR A 32 15.86 -17.61 9.67
N LEU A 33 14.63 -17.30 10.11
CA LEU A 33 14.00 -16.01 9.89
C LEU A 33 14.19 -15.11 11.12
N THR A 34 14.90 -14.01 10.93
CA THR A 34 15.18 -13.02 11.97
C THR A 34 14.38 -11.75 11.70
N TRP A 35 13.60 -11.32 12.67
CA TRP A 35 12.82 -10.07 12.62
C TRP A 35 13.37 -9.07 13.63
N SER A 36 13.46 -7.80 13.23
CA SER A 36 13.72 -6.72 14.18
C SER A 36 12.57 -6.55 15.18
N PRO A 37 12.80 -5.90 16.32
CA PRO A 37 11.73 -5.58 17.27
C PRO A 37 10.56 -4.86 16.61
N ARG A 38 10.87 -3.89 15.73
CA ARG A 38 9.86 -3.15 14.98
C ARG A 38 9.05 -4.03 14.02
N CYS A 39 9.69 -5.00 13.36
CA CYS A 39 8.97 -5.96 12.52
C CYS A 39 7.99 -6.78 13.38
N LYS A 40 8.43 -7.31 14.52
CA LYS A 40 7.56 -8.06 15.45
C LYS A 40 6.38 -7.23 15.95
N GLU A 41 6.60 -5.95 16.27
CA GLU A 41 5.53 -5.02 16.64
C GLU A 41 4.47 -4.91 15.55
N LEU A 42 4.84 -4.78 14.27
CA LEU A 42 3.88 -4.65 13.15
C LEU A 42 3.01 -5.90 12.94
N PHE A 43 3.50 -7.05 13.37
CA PHE A 43 2.76 -8.31 13.36
C PHE A 43 2.08 -8.62 14.71
N GLY A 44 2.21 -7.75 15.72
CA GLY A 44 1.64 -7.97 17.05
C GLY A 44 2.25 -9.16 17.79
N VAL A 45 3.51 -9.49 17.51
CA VAL A 45 4.24 -10.61 18.10
C VAL A 45 5.15 -10.10 19.22
N PRO A 46 5.29 -10.82 20.36
CA PRO A 46 6.21 -10.42 21.42
C PRO A 46 7.65 -10.29 20.93
N ALA A 47 8.39 -9.29 21.43
CA ALA A 47 9.75 -8.98 21.01
C ALA A 47 10.74 -10.17 21.14
N GLU A 48 10.52 -11.05 22.11
CA GLU A 48 11.37 -12.24 22.37
C GLU A 48 10.94 -13.49 21.59
N ALA A 49 9.79 -13.46 20.91
CA ALA A 49 9.31 -14.63 20.19
C ALA A 49 10.18 -14.91 18.96
N SER A 50 10.50 -16.19 18.74
CA SER A 50 11.00 -16.66 17.45
C SER A 50 9.86 -16.77 16.46
N VAL A 51 10.08 -16.35 15.21
CA VAL A 51 9.09 -16.41 14.15
C VAL A 51 9.67 -17.21 13.00
N THR A 52 9.01 -18.29 12.61
CA THR A 52 9.36 -19.07 11.43
C THR A 52 8.68 -18.50 10.18
N TYR A 53 9.10 -18.95 9.00
CA TYR A 53 8.39 -18.61 7.75
C TYR A 53 6.93 -19.07 7.78
N ALA A 54 6.64 -20.24 8.36
CA ALA A 54 5.28 -20.73 8.52
C ALA A 54 4.44 -19.82 9.43
N ASP A 55 5.02 -19.36 10.56
CA ASP A 55 4.35 -18.40 11.44
C ASP A 55 4.05 -17.08 10.71
N PHE A 56 5.01 -16.58 9.92
CA PHE A 56 4.80 -15.41 9.07
C PHE A 56 3.57 -15.57 8.17
N VAL A 57 3.45 -16.70 7.45
CA VAL A 57 2.30 -16.96 6.57
C VAL A 57 0.98 -16.99 7.36
N GLU A 58 1.00 -17.52 8.58
CA GLU A 58 -0.20 -17.54 9.44
C GLU A 58 -0.59 -16.16 9.99
N LEU A 59 0.39 -15.29 10.21
CA LEU A 59 0.20 -13.91 10.66
C LEU A 59 -0.30 -12.97 9.54
N LEU A 60 -0.30 -13.40 8.28
CA LEU A 60 -0.91 -12.66 7.17
C LEU A 60 -2.43 -12.81 7.16
N HIS A 61 -3.11 -11.74 6.75
CA HIS A 61 -4.55 -11.79 6.48
C HIS A 61 -4.87 -12.90 5.47
N PRO A 62 -5.92 -13.73 5.69
CA PRO A 62 -6.19 -14.90 4.84
C PRO A 62 -6.24 -14.60 3.33
N ASP A 63 -6.87 -13.48 2.96
CA ASP A 63 -7.00 -13.06 1.56
C ASP A 63 -5.66 -12.69 0.88
N ASP A 64 -4.65 -12.30 1.67
CA ASP A 64 -3.37 -11.80 1.14
C ASP A 64 -2.29 -12.89 1.11
N ARG A 65 -2.51 -14.01 1.82
CA ARG A 65 -1.55 -15.13 1.96
C ARG A 65 -1.05 -15.65 0.62
N ALA A 66 -1.96 -16.03 -0.27
CA ALA A 66 -1.60 -16.66 -1.54
C ALA A 66 -0.75 -15.72 -2.42
N ALA A 67 -1.14 -14.45 -2.52
CA ALA A 67 -0.41 -13.46 -3.30
C ALA A 67 0.98 -13.17 -2.68
N THR A 68 1.06 -13.13 -1.35
CA THR A 68 2.32 -12.86 -0.65
C THR A 68 3.30 -14.02 -0.76
N VAL A 69 2.83 -15.26 -0.60
CA VAL A 69 3.65 -16.46 -0.81
C VAL A 69 4.18 -16.51 -2.25
N ALA A 70 3.32 -16.27 -3.25
CA ALA A 70 3.75 -16.24 -4.65
C ALA A 70 4.82 -15.17 -4.92
N ALA A 71 4.71 -13.99 -4.30
CA ALA A 71 5.72 -12.93 -4.44
C ALA A 71 7.05 -13.32 -3.77
N VAL A 72 7.02 -14.03 -2.64
CA VAL A 72 8.23 -14.59 -2.02
C VAL A 72 8.85 -15.63 -2.95
N GLU A 73 8.07 -16.59 -3.44
CA GLU A 73 8.54 -17.62 -4.37
C GLU A 73 9.18 -17.01 -5.62
N GLN A 74 8.56 -16.00 -6.21
CA GLN A 74 9.09 -15.28 -7.37
C GLN A 74 10.41 -14.55 -7.06
N ALA A 75 10.54 -13.98 -5.86
CA ALA A 75 11.79 -13.34 -5.44
C ALA A 75 12.90 -14.37 -5.19
N LEU A 76 12.56 -15.56 -4.73
CA LEU A 76 13.51 -16.64 -4.45
C LEU A 76 13.85 -17.50 -5.67
N ASP A 77 13.06 -17.43 -6.74
CA ASP A 77 13.32 -18.12 -8.00
C ASP A 77 14.63 -17.62 -8.62
N PRO A 78 15.61 -18.49 -8.90
CA PRO A 78 16.85 -18.11 -9.59
C PRO A 78 16.65 -17.47 -10.97
N ALA A 79 15.57 -17.83 -11.67
CA ALA A 79 15.14 -17.21 -12.93
C ALA A 79 14.37 -15.90 -12.71
N GLY A 80 13.95 -15.62 -11.48
CA GLY A 80 13.23 -14.44 -11.07
C GLY A 80 14.12 -13.19 -10.91
N PRO A 81 13.48 -12.02 -10.66
CA PRO A 81 14.17 -10.74 -10.54
C PRO A 81 15.01 -10.63 -9.27
N GLY A 82 14.74 -11.45 -8.24
CA GLY A 82 15.38 -11.33 -6.93
C GLY A 82 14.87 -10.14 -6.11
N SER A 83 13.99 -9.30 -6.64
CA SER A 83 13.38 -8.16 -5.94
C SER A 83 12.04 -8.54 -5.35
N TYR A 84 11.72 -7.98 -4.19
CA TYR A 84 10.44 -8.13 -3.51
C TYR A 84 9.89 -6.74 -3.19
N ASP A 85 8.64 -6.49 -3.55
CA ASP A 85 7.89 -5.28 -3.21
C ASP A 85 6.41 -5.65 -3.20
N ILE A 86 5.80 -5.65 -2.02
CA ILE A 86 4.42 -6.05 -1.85
C ILE A 86 3.77 -5.33 -0.68
N GLU A 87 2.47 -5.17 -0.75
CA GLU A 87 1.64 -4.68 0.35
C GLU A 87 0.67 -5.77 0.78
N TYR A 88 0.56 -5.98 2.09
CA TYR A 88 -0.32 -6.99 2.68
C TYR A 88 -0.83 -6.52 4.04
N ARG A 89 -1.94 -7.11 4.47
CA ARG A 89 -2.50 -6.89 5.80
C ARG A 89 -1.92 -7.88 6.80
N THR A 90 -1.43 -7.39 7.93
CA THR A 90 -1.06 -8.23 9.07
C THR A 90 -2.29 -8.50 9.93
N ARG A 91 -2.35 -9.69 10.54
CA ARG A 91 -3.37 -10.01 11.54
C ARG A 91 -2.91 -9.45 12.88
N TRP A 92 -3.65 -8.51 13.43
CA TRP A 92 -3.50 -8.19 14.85
C TRP A 92 -4.17 -9.28 15.68
N GLN A 93 -3.57 -9.66 16.81
CA GLN A 93 -4.14 -10.69 17.70
C GLN A 93 -5.46 -10.26 18.36
N ASP A 94 -5.75 -8.96 18.36
CA ASP A 94 -7.01 -8.42 18.89
C ASP A 94 -8.03 -8.21 17.76
N ALA A 95 -9.19 -8.87 17.88
CA ALA A 95 -10.29 -8.80 16.91
C ALA A 95 -10.97 -7.41 16.84
N ARG A 96 -10.59 -6.47 17.72
CA ARG A 96 -11.19 -5.13 17.82
C ARG A 96 -10.43 -4.05 17.05
N THR A 97 -9.30 -4.37 16.44
CA THR A 97 -8.45 -3.40 15.74
C THR A 97 -8.47 -3.67 14.25
N GLU A 98 -8.56 -2.60 13.45
CA GLU A 98 -8.39 -2.71 12.00
C GLU A 98 -7.03 -3.36 11.66
N PRO A 99 -6.96 -4.22 10.62
CA PRO A 99 -5.69 -4.80 10.18
C PRO A 99 -4.67 -3.69 9.83
N CYS A 100 -3.43 -3.86 10.26
CA CYS A 100 -2.33 -3.01 9.80
C CYS A 100 -2.02 -3.36 8.35
N VAL A 101 -1.92 -2.34 7.49
CA VAL A 101 -1.42 -2.52 6.12
C VAL A 101 0.07 -2.24 6.14
N ALA A 102 0.86 -3.26 5.80
CA ALA A 102 2.31 -3.17 5.75
C ALA A 102 2.79 -3.25 4.29
N ARG A 103 3.81 -2.46 3.96
CA ARG A 103 4.58 -2.63 2.73
C ARG A 103 5.91 -3.27 3.07
N ALA A 104 6.23 -4.36 2.41
CA ALA A 104 7.51 -5.04 2.54
C ALA A 104 8.30 -4.95 1.24
N THR A 105 9.55 -4.52 1.34
CA THR A 105 10.48 -4.45 0.21
C THR A 105 11.76 -5.18 0.54
N GLY A 106 12.31 -5.96 -0.39
CA GLY A 106 13.49 -6.76 -0.12
C GLY A 106 14.19 -7.27 -1.36
N ARG A 107 15.27 -8.02 -1.11
CA ARG A 107 16.09 -8.63 -2.16
C ARG A 107 16.59 -10.00 -1.74
N ALA A 108 16.51 -10.95 -2.68
CA ALA A 108 17.13 -12.24 -2.58
C ALA A 108 18.57 -12.20 -3.12
N PHE A 109 19.46 -12.86 -2.40
CA PHE A 109 20.84 -13.10 -2.77
C PHE A 109 20.97 -14.58 -3.11
N PHE A 110 21.72 -14.86 -4.18
CA PHE A 110 21.88 -16.20 -4.73
C PHE A 110 23.33 -16.66 -4.56
N ASN A 111 23.54 -17.97 -4.63
CA ASN A 111 24.88 -18.53 -4.77
C ASN A 111 25.57 -18.03 -6.06
N GLU A 112 26.88 -18.25 -6.19
CA GLU A 112 27.66 -17.75 -7.34
C GLU A 112 27.12 -18.21 -8.70
N ALA A 113 26.62 -19.44 -8.76
CA ALA A 113 26.03 -20.02 -9.97
C ALA A 113 24.59 -19.54 -10.25
N ARG A 114 23.99 -18.77 -9.34
CA ARG A 114 22.58 -18.34 -9.36
C ARG A 114 21.63 -19.50 -9.64
N THR A 115 21.81 -20.60 -8.92
CA THR A 115 20.92 -21.77 -8.99
C THR A 115 20.02 -21.88 -7.75
N GLN A 116 20.34 -21.15 -6.68
CA GLN A 116 19.61 -21.19 -5.43
C GLN A 116 19.76 -19.86 -4.69
N ALA A 117 18.65 -19.36 -4.12
CA ALA A 117 18.67 -18.25 -3.18
C ALA A 117 19.26 -18.71 -1.84
N VAL A 118 20.22 -17.95 -1.30
CA VAL A 118 20.93 -18.25 -0.05
C VAL A 118 20.54 -17.31 1.09
N ARG A 119 20.03 -16.12 0.77
CA ARG A 119 19.58 -15.15 1.78
C ARG A 119 18.53 -14.24 1.19
N PHE A 120 17.54 -13.86 1.99
CA PHE A 120 16.49 -12.95 1.56
C PHE A 120 16.24 -11.93 2.66
N ILE A 121 16.56 -10.67 2.40
CA ILE A 121 16.49 -9.60 3.41
C ILE A 121 15.69 -8.42 2.91
N GLY A 122 15.12 -7.67 3.83
CA GLY A 122 14.41 -6.47 3.49
C GLY A 122 13.88 -5.70 4.67
N THR A 123 12.98 -4.78 4.33
CA THR A 123 12.33 -3.85 5.23
C THR A 123 10.83 -4.05 5.20
N ILE A 124 10.17 -3.56 6.24
CA ILE A 124 8.72 -3.49 6.35
C ILE A 124 8.32 -2.17 6.99
N THR A 125 7.28 -1.53 6.45
CA THR A 125 6.79 -0.24 6.92
C THR A 125 5.27 -0.27 7.05
N ASP A 126 4.75 0.32 8.13
CA ASP A 126 3.31 0.56 8.28
C ASP A 126 2.85 1.67 7.35
N ILE A 127 1.94 1.33 6.44
CA ILE A 127 1.34 2.26 5.48
C ILE A 127 -0.16 2.45 5.75
N THR A 128 -0.68 2.00 6.89
CA THR A 128 -2.10 2.07 7.24
C THR A 128 -2.62 3.50 7.18
N ALA A 129 -1.90 4.47 7.78
CA ALA A 129 -2.30 5.87 7.76
C ALA A 129 -2.31 6.46 6.34
N GLN A 130 -1.32 6.08 5.52
CA GLN A 130 -1.23 6.49 4.12
C GLN A 130 -2.40 5.92 3.31
N ARG A 131 -2.67 4.61 3.44
CA ARG A 131 -3.80 3.94 2.78
C ARG A 131 -5.15 4.55 3.19
N ARG A 132 -5.36 4.82 4.48
CA ARG A 132 -6.59 5.50 4.96
C ARG A 132 -6.75 6.89 4.35
N THR A 133 -5.68 7.67 4.30
CA THR A 133 -5.72 9.02 3.70
C THR A 133 -6.05 8.94 2.22
N GLN A 134 -5.47 7.98 1.51
CA GLN A 134 -5.73 7.76 0.10
C GLN A 134 -7.17 7.31 -0.15
N GLU A 135 -7.70 6.35 0.62
CA GLU A 135 -9.10 5.92 0.51
C GLU A 135 -10.09 7.05 0.82
N GLN A 136 -9.80 7.90 1.81
CA GLN A 136 -10.62 9.07 2.12
C GLN A 136 -10.64 10.06 0.95
N LEU A 137 -9.48 10.28 0.31
CA LEU A 137 -9.37 11.16 -0.83
C LEU A 137 -10.12 10.61 -2.04
N GLU A 138 -9.98 9.31 -2.32
CA GLU A 138 -10.70 8.64 -3.42
C GLU A 138 -12.21 8.71 -3.24
N ARG A 139 -12.72 8.47 -2.02
CA ARG A 139 -14.15 8.63 -1.70
C ARG A 139 -14.62 10.07 -1.89
N ALA A 140 -13.84 11.04 -1.42
CA ALA A 140 -14.17 12.46 -1.58
C ALA A 140 -14.24 12.87 -3.06
N TYR A 141 -13.34 12.34 -3.90
CA TYR A 141 -13.38 12.58 -5.35
C TYR A 141 -14.61 11.97 -6.01
N GLN A 142 -14.97 10.73 -5.67
CA GLN A 142 -16.17 10.07 -6.20
C GLN A 142 -17.45 10.85 -5.81
N ASP A 143 -17.56 11.26 -4.55
CA ASP A 143 -18.68 12.06 -4.07
C ASP A 143 -18.77 13.42 -4.80
N LEU A 144 -17.61 14.04 -5.05
CA LEU A 144 -17.55 15.30 -5.78
C LEU A 144 -17.97 15.12 -7.24
N GLU A 145 -17.53 14.05 -7.91
CA GLU A 145 -17.87 13.74 -9.30
C GLU A 145 -19.38 13.53 -9.46
N VAL A 146 -20.01 12.79 -8.55
CA VAL A 146 -21.47 12.61 -8.52
C VAL A 146 -22.19 13.95 -8.36
N LYS A 147 -21.74 14.80 -7.43
CA LYS A 147 -22.34 16.13 -7.19
C LYS A 147 -22.17 17.06 -8.39
N VAL A 148 -21.01 17.07 -9.02
CA VAL A 148 -20.72 17.88 -10.22
C VAL A 148 -21.61 17.42 -11.37
N THR A 149 -21.73 16.12 -11.59
CA THR A 149 -22.59 15.56 -12.64
C THR A 149 -24.04 15.96 -12.44
N PHE A 150 -24.56 15.83 -11.22
CA PHE A 150 -25.92 16.25 -10.89
C PHE A 150 -26.12 17.75 -11.11
N ARG A 151 -25.19 18.59 -10.62
CA ARG A 151 -25.30 20.04 -10.76
C ARG A 151 -25.23 20.50 -12.23
N ASN A 152 -24.40 19.85 -13.05
CA ASN A 152 -24.32 20.13 -14.47
C ASN A 152 -25.64 19.80 -15.17
N LEU A 153 -26.26 18.65 -14.86
CA LEU A 153 -27.57 18.28 -15.40
C LEU A 153 -28.67 19.28 -15.01
N GLU A 154 -28.69 19.73 -13.75
CA GLU A 154 -29.61 20.79 -13.31
C GLU A 154 -29.42 22.09 -14.09
N LEU A 155 -28.17 22.52 -14.26
CA LEU A 155 -27.83 23.74 -14.99
C LEU A 155 -28.20 23.63 -16.47
N GLU A 156 -27.95 22.49 -17.10
CA GLU A 156 -28.34 22.24 -18.49
C GLU A 156 -29.86 22.31 -18.66
N HIS A 157 -30.61 21.70 -17.74
CA HIS A 157 -32.06 21.76 -17.77
C HIS A 157 -32.58 23.20 -17.61
N GLU A 158 -32.01 23.98 -16.68
CA GLU A 158 -32.44 25.37 -16.48
C GLU A 158 -32.05 26.26 -17.67
N VAL A 159 -30.87 26.06 -18.27
CA VAL A 159 -30.46 26.75 -19.50
C VAL A 159 -31.41 26.44 -20.66
N GLN A 160 -31.80 25.17 -20.83
CA GLN A 160 -32.76 24.77 -21.85
C GLN A 160 -34.13 25.41 -21.61
N ARG A 161 -34.60 25.43 -20.35
CA ARG A 161 -35.86 26.05 -19.96
C ARG A 161 -35.88 27.55 -20.27
N LEU A 162 -34.83 28.28 -19.88
CA LEU A 162 -34.72 29.72 -20.13
C LEU A 162 -34.69 30.03 -21.64
N ARG A 163 -33.98 29.23 -22.43
CA ARG A 163 -33.97 29.34 -23.90
C ARG A 163 -35.36 29.12 -24.50
N ALA A 164 -36.10 28.12 -24.04
CA ALA A 164 -37.46 27.86 -24.51
C ALA A 164 -38.42 29.02 -24.18
N LEU A 165 -38.31 29.61 -22.99
CA LEU A 165 -39.10 30.78 -22.59
C LEU A 165 -38.79 32.01 -23.44
N LEU A 166 -37.51 32.28 -23.72
CA LEU A 166 -37.10 33.39 -24.59
C LEU A 166 -37.66 33.22 -26.01
N ALA A 167 -37.50 32.03 -26.61
CA ALA A 167 -38.01 31.74 -27.94
C ALA A 167 -39.54 31.85 -28.02
N ALA A 168 -40.27 31.45 -26.97
CA ALA A 168 -41.71 31.62 -26.90
C ALA A 168 -42.11 33.10 -26.83
N ALA A 169 -41.39 33.91 -26.06
CA ALA A 169 -41.62 35.35 -25.95
C ALA A 169 -41.36 36.09 -27.27
N GLU A 170 -40.28 35.76 -27.99
CA GLU A 170 -39.97 36.33 -29.30
C GLU A 170 -41.05 36.03 -30.34
N ASN A 171 -41.58 34.80 -30.38
CA ASN A 171 -42.66 34.42 -31.29
C ASN A 171 -44.03 35.00 -30.90
N ALA A 172 -44.21 35.41 -29.64
CA ALA A 172 -45.45 35.99 -29.13
C ALA A 172 -45.57 37.50 -29.38
N ILE A 173 -44.53 38.18 -29.85
CA ILE A 173 -44.59 39.58 -30.30
C ILE A 173 -45.13 39.56 -31.73
N PRO A 174 -46.42 39.86 -31.98
CA PRO A 174 -46.92 39.92 -33.34
C PRO A 174 -46.27 41.13 -34.00
N GLY A 175 -45.78 40.94 -35.22
CA GLY A 175 -45.28 42.05 -36.02
C GLY A 175 -46.26 43.22 -35.94
N SER A 176 -45.74 44.37 -35.49
CA SER A 176 -46.25 45.68 -35.86
C SER A 176 -46.09 45.81 -37.39
N ALA A 177 -46.90 45.04 -38.12
CA ALA A 177 -46.99 45.06 -39.56
C ALA A 177 -48.19 45.95 -39.90
N ASN A 178 -47.83 47.15 -40.34
CA ASN A 178 -48.54 47.98 -41.30
C ASN A 178 -49.77 48.78 -40.82
N ARG A 179 -49.52 50.04 -40.49
CA ARG A 179 -50.39 51.15 -40.91
C ARG A 179 -49.55 52.34 -41.33
#